data_AF-A0A940B109-F1
#
_entry.id   AF-A0A940B109-F1
#
_cell.length_a   1.000
_cell.length_b   1.000
_cell.length_c   1.000
_cell.angle_alpha   90.00
_cell.angle_beta   90.00
_cell.angle_gamma   90.00
#
_symmetry.space_group_name_H-M   'P 1'
#
loop_
_entity.id
_entity.type
_entity.pdbx_description
1 polymer ?
#
loop_
_entity_poly.entity_id
_entity_poly.type
_entity_poly.pdbx_seq_one_letter_code
_entity_poly.pdbx_strand_id
1 'polypeptide(L)'
;MDKRKKLVKLFYEIDAFIKQNSVNSDPYAFLLNKFYLSLLNKRPAANTLVGITKSDFSLLNNEFSDRLGRDFVLSLSVSAILSLPAEKVIEVQNIKVQPKQSVLLLTDSIVLPYEAEKKIQLFIGYSSEKTKESPFKNVEYYPISREAALSISIQTTLFDMMSDDNTQLKPQNFDIVIDDSANYPFASESLLDTLSILLKYDATFYLMVKKTFLSSPLTRKDKRSLYSHFEAEEIDRFADFLQLKLFKKIEGRIPALPQNVIIRDLTSGKVLELDRNCLDFNHLFTFNDTVTADQLALVSKIEERAGSTCGDHFRFFLGMFRNASVDDLIEPLRKSAAYHPLVTSKEIAPFNTFKVKRYIYPDPDAFFQIPPESSFESKKLLMRYLSVKPVFSYDEDGLYFMNDVAAVIPRTPDIDMFFAEGYLNSKLVEFFYKIKFPHHNKFLKKNFNKIPFFLCGKNLQHIIAEQVLKIRELNDNMILASDKNLLKSETSVISERLDGFIYQLFKLTPDEISIIERYLCDNSDSQEVGK
;
A
#
# COMPACT_ATOMS: atom_id res chain seq x y z
N MET A 1 9.29 30.99 -11.60
CA MET A 1 9.25 31.61 -12.95
C MET A 1 8.99 30.49 -13.95
N ASP A 2 7.81 30.52 -14.58
CA ASP A 2 7.29 29.51 -15.47
C ASP A 2 8.31 29.10 -16.56
N LYS A 3 8.60 27.79 -16.67
CA LYS A 3 9.56 27.24 -17.64
C LYS A 3 9.20 27.65 -19.07
N ARG A 4 7.91 27.83 -19.37
CA ARG A 4 7.42 28.31 -20.66
C ARG A 4 7.84 29.75 -20.93
N LYS A 5 7.72 30.64 -19.94
CA LYS A 5 8.18 32.05 -20.05
C LYS A 5 9.69 32.14 -20.33
N LYS A 6 10.49 31.26 -19.71
CA LYS A 6 11.93 31.18 -19.97
C LYS A 6 12.24 30.70 -21.39
N LEU A 7 11.48 29.72 -21.89
CA LEU A 7 11.65 29.18 -23.25
C LEU A 7 11.21 30.18 -24.33
N VAL A 8 10.08 30.88 -24.14
CA VAL A 8 9.62 31.95 -25.05
C VAL A 8 10.64 33.07 -25.14
N LYS A 9 11.17 33.51 -23.99
CA LYS A 9 12.24 34.51 -23.95
C LYS A 9 13.49 34.03 -24.72
N LEU A 10 13.92 32.79 -24.46
CA LEU A 10 15.06 32.18 -25.14
C LEU A 10 14.86 32.10 -26.67
N PHE A 11 13.65 31.77 -27.12
CA PHE A 11 13.32 31.68 -28.54
C PHE A 11 13.55 33.00 -29.28
N TYR A 12 13.04 34.11 -28.74
CA TYR A 12 13.21 35.44 -29.35
C TYR A 12 14.65 35.92 -29.33
N GLU A 13 15.43 35.56 -28.31
CA GLU A 13 16.85 35.91 -28.25
C GLU A 13 17.66 35.10 -29.27
N ILE A 14 17.33 33.83 -29.49
CA ILE A 14 17.91 33.02 -30.57
C ILE A 14 17.57 33.64 -31.93
N ASP A 15 16.31 34.03 -32.15
CA ASP A 15 15.88 34.68 -33.40
C ASP A 15 16.64 36.00 -33.67
N ALA A 16 16.76 36.85 -32.65
CA ALA A 16 17.53 38.09 -32.73
C ALA A 16 19.01 37.83 -33.06
N PHE A 17 19.62 36.83 -32.39
CA PHE A 17 21.03 36.47 -32.61
C PHE A 17 21.27 35.95 -34.04
N ILE A 18 20.37 35.10 -34.55
CA ILE A 18 20.44 34.57 -35.92
C ILE A 18 20.41 35.71 -36.94
N LYS A 19 19.48 36.67 -36.78
CA LYS A 19 19.35 37.84 -37.66
C LYS A 19 20.59 38.74 -37.62
N GLN A 20 21.16 38.96 -36.43
CA GLN A 20 22.33 39.82 -36.26
C GLN A 20 23.61 39.22 -36.86
N ASN A 21 23.77 37.90 -36.77
CA ASN A 21 25.01 37.21 -37.16
C ASN A 21 24.93 36.54 -38.54
N SER A 22 23.87 36.80 -39.32
CA SER A 22 23.65 36.20 -40.65
C SER A 22 23.75 34.68 -40.66
N VAL A 23 23.28 34.03 -39.59
CA VAL A 23 23.32 32.57 -39.45
C VAL A 23 22.29 31.94 -40.40
N ASN A 24 22.70 30.94 -41.19
CA ASN A 24 21.84 30.30 -42.18
C ASN A 24 20.93 29.21 -41.54
N SER A 25 20.10 29.59 -40.57
CA SER A 25 19.18 28.72 -39.82
C SER A 25 17.98 29.52 -39.30
N ASP A 26 17.02 28.86 -38.68
CA ASP A 26 15.99 29.48 -37.84
C ASP A 26 16.04 28.94 -36.39
N PRO A 27 15.36 29.59 -35.43
CA PRO A 27 15.35 29.15 -34.03
C PRO A 27 14.80 27.74 -33.82
N TYR A 28 13.83 27.31 -34.66
CA TYR A 28 13.25 25.98 -34.57
C TYR A 28 14.27 24.92 -34.98
N ALA A 29 14.95 25.10 -36.11
CA ALA A 29 16.00 24.22 -36.56
C ALA A 29 17.08 24.05 -35.47
N PHE A 30 17.53 25.14 -34.84
CA PHE A 30 18.49 25.05 -33.76
C PHE A 30 17.97 24.29 -32.52
N LEU A 31 16.80 24.67 -31.99
CA LEU A 31 16.24 24.06 -30.78
C LEU A 31 15.84 22.58 -30.99
N LEU A 32 15.31 22.23 -32.15
CA LEU A 32 14.96 20.84 -32.51
C LEU A 32 16.21 19.96 -32.61
N ASN A 33 17.27 20.44 -33.26
CA ASN A 33 18.55 19.72 -33.31
C ASN A 33 19.16 19.58 -31.91
N LYS A 34 19.09 20.62 -31.06
CA LYS A 34 19.59 20.57 -29.68
C LYS A 34 18.82 19.57 -28.83
N PHE A 35 17.50 19.56 -28.96
CA PHE A 35 16.62 18.61 -28.30
C PHE A 35 16.92 17.17 -28.74
N TYR A 36 16.96 16.93 -30.05
CA TYR A 36 17.26 15.63 -30.65
C TYR A 36 18.62 15.07 -30.20
N LEU A 37 19.67 15.88 -30.23
CA LEU A 37 21.01 15.49 -29.79
C LEU A 37 21.07 15.20 -28.29
N SER A 38 20.33 15.96 -27.47
CA SER A 38 20.27 15.76 -26.02
C SER A 38 19.49 14.50 -25.65
N LEU A 39 18.39 14.22 -26.35
CA LEU A 39 17.56 13.03 -26.18
C LEU A 39 18.33 11.76 -26.51
N LEU A 40 19.03 11.73 -27.66
CA LEU A 40 19.79 10.56 -28.11
C LEU A 40 21.20 10.48 -27.51
N ASN A 41 21.58 11.44 -26.65
CA ASN A 41 22.92 11.55 -26.08
C ASN A 41 24.04 11.54 -27.16
N LYS A 42 23.82 12.26 -28.27
CA LYS A 42 24.71 12.33 -29.44
C LYS A 42 25.44 13.67 -29.52
N ARG A 43 26.63 13.67 -30.13
CA ARG A 43 27.37 14.90 -30.46
C ARG A 43 26.93 15.45 -31.83
N PRO A 44 26.99 16.78 -32.04
CA PRO A 44 26.69 17.38 -33.33
C PRO A 44 27.72 16.96 -34.40
N ALA A 45 27.25 16.42 -35.51
CA ALA A 45 28.02 16.03 -36.67
C ALA A 45 27.29 16.46 -37.95
N ALA A 46 28.01 16.62 -39.06
CA ALA A 46 27.43 17.13 -40.30
C ALA A 46 26.30 16.23 -40.85
N ASN A 47 26.31 14.93 -40.53
CA ASN A 47 25.30 13.95 -40.91
C ASN A 47 24.16 13.80 -39.88
N THR A 48 24.22 14.48 -38.73
CA THR A 48 23.18 14.42 -37.69
C THR A 48 22.38 15.70 -37.55
N LEU A 49 22.86 16.80 -38.13
CA LEU A 49 22.19 18.09 -38.13
C LEU A 49 21.36 18.28 -39.40
N VAL A 50 20.18 18.88 -39.27
CA VAL A 50 19.30 19.18 -40.42
C VAL A 50 18.83 20.62 -40.34
N GLY A 51 18.88 21.34 -41.47
CA GLY A 51 18.50 22.76 -41.53
C GLY A 51 19.50 23.74 -40.91
N ILE A 52 20.63 23.25 -40.40
CA ILE A 52 21.70 24.04 -39.79
C ILE A 52 23.06 23.39 -40.03
N THR A 53 24.10 24.19 -40.32
CA THR A 53 25.47 23.68 -40.48
C THR A 53 26.11 23.37 -39.12
N LYS A 54 27.14 22.52 -39.09
CA LYS A 54 27.87 22.22 -37.84
C LYS A 54 28.51 23.46 -37.22
N SER A 55 29.05 24.37 -38.03
CA SER A 55 29.62 25.63 -37.57
C SER A 55 28.56 26.53 -36.93
N ASP A 56 27.41 26.68 -37.61
CA ASP A 56 26.30 27.53 -37.14
C ASP A 56 25.65 26.96 -35.87
N PHE A 57 25.47 25.63 -35.80
CA PHE A 57 24.96 24.97 -34.61
C PHE A 57 25.90 25.14 -33.42
N SER A 58 27.22 25.05 -33.65
CA SER A 58 28.22 25.21 -32.59
C SER A 58 28.25 26.65 -32.08
N LEU A 59 28.12 27.64 -32.98
CA LEU A 59 28.04 29.06 -32.63
C LEU A 59 26.85 29.34 -31.70
N LEU A 60 25.65 28.91 -32.11
CA LEU A 60 24.42 29.07 -31.30
C LEU A 60 24.49 28.27 -29.99
N ASN A 61 25.00 27.04 -30.02
CA ASN A 61 25.07 26.20 -28.82
C ASN A 61 26.04 26.75 -27.78
N ASN A 62 27.12 27.42 -28.19
CA ASN A 62 28.06 28.05 -27.28
C ASN A 62 27.46 29.31 -26.63
N GLU A 63 26.80 30.15 -27.43
CA GLU A 63 26.14 31.38 -26.97
C GLU A 63 25.07 31.09 -25.91
N PHE A 64 24.23 30.08 -26.13
CA PHE A 64 23.11 29.75 -25.26
C PHE A 64 23.39 28.58 -24.29
N SER A 65 24.66 28.24 -24.05
CA SER A 65 25.08 27.05 -23.31
C SER A 65 24.67 27.06 -21.82
N ASP A 66 24.67 28.24 -21.20
CA ASP A 66 24.27 28.49 -19.81
C ASP A 66 22.76 28.27 -19.57
N ARG A 67 21.97 28.37 -20.63
CA ARG A 67 20.49 28.30 -20.59
C ARG A 67 19.93 27.03 -21.21
N LEU A 68 20.70 26.35 -22.07
CA LEU A 68 20.34 25.07 -22.69
C LEU A 68 21.05 23.89 -22.02
N GLY A 69 21.06 23.89 -20.68
CA GLY A 69 21.51 22.75 -19.88
C GLY A 69 20.69 21.49 -20.15
N ARG A 70 21.31 20.31 -20.00
CA ARG A 70 20.70 19.01 -20.32
C ARG A 70 19.35 18.81 -19.63
N ASP A 71 19.25 19.13 -18.34
CA ASP A 71 18.02 18.95 -17.56
C ASP A 71 16.90 19.90 -18.02
N PHE A 72 17.26 21.12 -18.46
CA PHE A 72 16.29 22.05 -19.03
C PHE A 72 15.78 21.52 -20.36
N VAL A 73 16.66 21.11 -21.27
CA VAL A 73 16.32 20.58 -22.61
C VAL A 73 15.49 19.30 -22.51
N LEU A 74 15.85 18.37 -21.62
CA LEU A 74 15.09 17.12 -21.39
C LEU A 74 13.75 17.37 -20.68
N SER A 75 13.56 18.52 -20.03
CA SER A 75 12.26 18.91 -19.48
C SER A 75 11.31 19.53 -20.51
N LEU A 76 11.77 19.76 -21.74
CA LEU A 76 10.94 20.24 -22.86
C LEU A 76 10.37 19.06 -23.63
N SER A 77 9.21 19.25 -24.26
CA SER A 77 8.72 18.36 -25.31
C SER A 77 8.98 18.98 -26.68
N VAL A 78 8.97 18.16 -27.73
CA VAL A 78 9.04 18.68 -29.11
C VAL A 78 7.88 19.65 -29.38
N SER A 79 6.69 19.32 -28.87
CA SER A 79 5.51 20.20 -28.90
C SER A 79 5.77 21.55 -28.22
N ALA A 80 6.43 21.57 -27.06
CA ALA A 80 6.75 22.81 -26.35
C ALA A 80 7.66 23.72 -27.19
N ILE A 81 8.63 23.15 -27.91
CA ILE A 81 9.54 23.89 -28.81
C ILE A 81 8.79 24.41 -30.04
N LEU A 82 7.88 23.62 -30.60
CA LEU A 82 7.10 23.98 -31.78
C LEU A 82 5.93 24.96 -31.47
N SER A 83 5.53 25.06 -30.20
CA SER A 83 4.51 26.00 -29.68
C SER A 83 5.05 27.37 -29.27
N LEU A 84 6.38 27.56 -29.36
CA LEU A 84 7.01 28.89 -29.28
C LEU A 84 6.44 29.78 -30.39
N PRO A 85 6.47 31.13 -30.26
CA PRO A 85 5.62 32.05 -31.01
C PRO A 85 5.40 31.65 -32.48
N ALA A 86 4.33 30.89 -32.68
CA ALA A 86 3.93 30.27 -33.92
C ALA A 86 2.47 30.60 -34.11
N GLU A 87 2.07 30.99 -35.32
CA GLU A 87 0.68 31.33 -35.63
C GLU A 87 -0.25 30.09 -35.55
N LYS A 88 0.30 28.88 -35.43
CA LYS A 88 -0.43 27.61 -35.28
C LYS A 88 0.30 26.64 -34.35
N VAL A 89 -0.48 25.85 -33.62
CA VAL A 89 -0.03 24.78 -32.71
C VAL A 89 0.38 23.52 -33.51
N ILE A 90 1.47 22.85 -33.12
CA ILE A 90 2.17 21.82 -33.91
C ILE A 90 2.61 20.66 -32.99
N GLU A 91 2.15 19.43 -33.26
CA GLU A 91 2.51 18.16 -32.57
C GLU A 91 3.86 17.46 -33.06
N VAL A 92 4.34 16.25 -32.63
CA VAL A 92 5.31 15.31 -33.38
C VAL A 92 5.23 13.79 -33.03
N GLN A 93 5.20 12.80 -33.96
CA GLN A 93 5.15 11.34 -33.59
C GLN A 93 6.52 10.60 -33.49
N ASN A 94 6.54 9.53 -32.66
CA ASN A 94 7.52 8.42 -32.53
C ASN A 94 8.82 8.62 -31.69
N ILE A 95 8.77 8.24 -30.40
CA ILE A 95 9.93 7.74 -29.63
C ILE A 95 9.52 6.42 -28.96
N LYS A 96 10.35 5.38 -29.08
CA LYS A 96 10.11 4.09 -28.41
C LYS A 96 10.40 4.21 -26.91
N VAL A 97 9.35 4.12 -26.09
CA VAL A 97 9.41 3.91 -24.65
C VAL A 97 8.66 2.62 -24.32
N GLN A 98 9.19 1.81 -23.42
CA GLN A 98 8.54 0.59 -22.90
C GLN A 98 7.47 0.99 -21.88
N PRO A 99 6.21 0.53 -22.00
CA PRO A 99 5.22 0.85 -20.98
C PRO A 99 4.50 -0.37 -20.43
N LYS A 100 3.97 -0.20 -19.23
CA LYS A 100 2.98 -1.10 -18.64
C LYS A 100 2.08 -0.30 -17.70
N GLN A 101 0.88 0.11 -18.14
CA GLN A 101 -0.34 0.51 -17.39
C GLN A 101 -1.48 0.69 -18.41
N SER A 102 -2.70 0.22 -18.12
CA SER A 102 -3.87 0.44 -18.98
C SER A 102 -5.05 1.04 -18.22
N VAL A 103 -5.39 2.26 -18.61
CA VAL A 103 -6.57 3.03 -18.17
C VAL A 103 -7.38 3.37 -19.43
N LEU A 104 -8.67 3.60 -19.34
CA LEU A 104 -9.56 3.98 -20.44
C LEU A 104 -10.47 5.08 -19.93
N LEU A 105 -10.49 6.22 -20.61
CA LEU A 105 -11.30 7.39 -20.26
C LEU A 105 -12.45 7.52 -21.25
N LEU A 106 -13.67 7.71 -20.75
CA LEU A 106 -14.89 7.85 -21.55
C LEU A 106 -15.60 9.15 -21.19
N THR A 107 -16.03 9.87 -22.22
CA THR A 107 -16.95 11.02 -22.11
C THR A 107 -17.97 10.96 -23.25
N ASP A 108 -19.05 11.73 -23.15
CA ASP A 108 -20.17 11.84 -24.11
C ASP A 108 -19.78 12.04 -25.59
N SER A 109 -18.49 12.24 -25.90
CA SER A 109 -18.01 12.44 -27.25
C SER A 109 -16.73 11.68 -27.62
N ILE A 110 -16.00 11.05 -26.69
CA ILE A 110 -14.66 10.48 -26.97
C ILE A 110 -14.30 9.31 -26.03
N VAL A 111 -13.62 8.30 -26.59
CA VAL A 111 -13.04 7.13 -25.89
C VAL A 111 -11.51 7.15 -26.00
N LEU A 112 -10.78 7.20 -24.87
CA LEU A 112 -9.32 7.29 -24.84
C LEU A 112 -8.68 6.14 -24.05
N PRO A 113 -8.06 5.14 -24.70
CA PRO A 113 -7.22 4.17 -24.00
C PRO A 113 -5.89 4.83 -23.59
N TYR A 114 -5.58 4.89 -22.29
CA TYR A 114 -4.29 5.29 -21.71
C TYR A 114 -3.11 4.42 -22.19
N GLU A 115 -3.36 3.16 -22.58
CA GLU A 115 -2.33 2.35 -23.26
C GLU A 115 -1.91 2.94 -24.61
N ALA A 116 -2.84 3.63 -25.29
CA ALA A 116 -2.53 4.39 -26.49
C ALA A 116 -1.70 5.65 -26.19
N GLU A 117 -1.46 5.99 -24.92
CA GLU A 117 -0.66 7.15 -24.52
C GLU A 117 0.75 6.76 -24.01
N LYS A 118 0.95 5.50 -23.59
CA LYS A 118 2.27 5.03 -23.14
C LYS A 118 3.00 4.10 -24.13
N LYS A 119 2.32 3.37 -25.04
CA LYS A 119 2.97 2.65 -26.17
C LYS A 119 3.06 3.46 -27.45
N ILE A 120 2.20 4.46 -27.58
CA ILE A 120 2.23 5.41 -28.67
C ILE A 120 2.38 6.75 -27.98
N GLN A 121 3.59 7.30 -28.07
CA GLN A 121 3.74 8.73 -27.96
C GLN A 121 3.06 9.34 -29.19
N LEU A 122 1.75 9.57 -29.08
CA LEU A 122 1.03 10.41 -30.02
C LEU A 122 1.44 11.83 -29.68
N PHE A 123 2.30 12.38 -30.52
CA PHE A 123 2.35 13.81 -30.66
C PHE A 123 2.02 14.15 -32.14
N ILE A 124 1.13 15.10 -32.44
CA ILE A 124 0.58 15.51 -33.78
C ILE A 124 1.65 16.18 -34.69
N GLY A 125 1.49 17.28 -35.43
CA GLY A 125 2.60 18.02 -36.08
C GLY A 125 2.34 18.54 -37.48
N TYR A 126 2.61 19.83 -37.71
CA TYR A 126 2.56 20.53 -39.00
C TYR A 126 3.70 21.55 -39.23
N SER A 127 4.24 21.60 -40.45
CA SER A 127 5.18 22.63 -40.90
C SER A 127 4.45 23.84 -41.50
N SER A 128 5.06 25.02 -41.43
CA SER A 128 4.71 26.14 -42.32
C SER A 128 5.47 26.01 -43.64
N GLU A 129 4.97 26.61 -44.71
CA GLU A 129 5.64 26.70 -46.02
C GLU A 129 6.99 27.46 -46.00
N LYS A 130 7.47 27.91 -44.83
CA LYS A 130 8.65 28.78 -44.68
C LYS A 130 9.81 28.22 -43.87
N THR A 131 9.71 27.03 -43.26
CA THR A 131 10.81 26.45 -42.46
C THR A 131 11.68 25.53 -43.30
N LYS A 132 13.01 25.74 -43.25
CA LYS A 132 14.03 24.89 -43.91
C LYS A 132 14.04 23.48 -43.29
N GLU A 133 14.68 22.54 -43.99
CA GLU A 133 14.76 21.10 -43.65
C GLU A 133 14.91 20.80 -42.13
N SER A 134 14.21 19.78 -41.62
CA SER A 134 14.22 19.38 -40.19
C SER A 134 14.56 17.89 -40.01
N PRO A 135 15.16 17.45 -38.87
CA PRO A 135 15.46 16.03 -38.61
C PRO A 135 14.23 15.12 -38.59
N PHE A 136 13.02 15.70 -38.56
CA PHE A 136 11.75 15.00 -38.46
C PHE A 136 10.94 15.00 -39.78
N LYS A 137 11.59 15.05 -40.94
CA LYS A 137 10.95 15.24 -42.27
C LYS A 137 9.95 14.17 -42.75
N ASN A 138 9.81 13.04 -42.05
CA ASN A 138 9.00 11.88 -42.48
C ASN A 138 7.61 11.84 -41.78
N VAL A 139 6.97 12.99 -41.56
CA VAL A 139 5.68 13.12 -40.86
C VAL A 139 4.60 13.56 -41.87
N GLU A 140 3.46 12.86 -41.93
CA GLU A 140 2.36 13.13 -42.89
C GLU A 140 1.38 14.23 -42.45
N TYR A 141 0.58 14.75 -43.40
CA TYR A 141 -0.28 15.94 -43.27
C TYR A 141 -1.82 15.66 -43.19
N TYR A 142 -2.59 16.48 -42.46
CA TYR A 142 -4.07 16.49 -42.29
C TYR A 142 -4.70 17.59 -43.18
N PRO A 143 -5.87 17.34 -43.83
CA PRO A 143 -7.18 17.27 -43.17
C PRO A 143 -8.12 16.13 -43.57
N ILE A 144 -8.81 15.48 -42.62
CA ILE A 144 -9.95 14.56 -42.91
C ILE A 144 -11.09 14.69 -41.88
N SER A 145 -12.24 15.16 -42.39
CA SER A 145 -13.65 15.07 -41.95
C SER A 145 -14.06 14.59 -40.54
N ARG A 146 -15.13 15.24 -40.04
CA ARG A 146 -15.89 15.01 -38.78
C ARG A 146 -16.61 13.64 -38.65
N GLU A 147 -15.98 12.52 -39.01
CA GLU A 147 -16.62 11.19 -38.88
C GLU A 147 -15.79 10.16 -38.09
N ALA A 148 -14.68 10.55 -37.47
CA ALA A 148 -13.88 9.65 -36.65
C ALA A 148 -13.59 10.23 -35.25
N ALA A 149 -13.62 9.35 -34.24
CA ALA A 149 -13.30 9.69 -32.85
C ALA A 149 -11.87 10.25 -32.74
N LEU A 150 -11.74 11.36 -32.02
CA LEU A 150 -10.47 12.07 -31.81
C LEU A 150 -9.77 11.51 -30.57
N SER A 151 -8.45 11.28 -30.61
CA SER A 151 -7.66 11.02 -29.39
C SER A 151 -7.13 12.35 -28.82
N ILE A 152 -7.33 12.62 -27.54
CA ILE A 152 -6.86 13.83 -26.84
C ILE A 152 -5.82 13.43 -25.80
N SER A 153 -4.70 14.17 -25.74
CA SER A 153 -3.65 13.97 -24.74
C SER A 153 -4.07 14.50 -23.37
N ILE A 154 -3.83 13.70 -22.32
CA ILE A 154 -4.08 14.06 -20.91
C ILE A 154 -3.24 15.28 -20.51
N GLN A 155 -2.03 15.40 -21.05
CA GLN A 155 -1.14 16.54 -20.77
C GLN A 155 -1.67 17.85 -21.36
N THR A 156 -2.26 17.81 -22.55
CA THR A 156 -2.89 18.99 -23.17
C THR A 156 -4.10 19.43 -22.36
N THR A 157 -4.93 18.47 -21.92
CA THR A 157 -6.09 18.74 -21.06
C THR A 157 -5.68 19.37 -19.72
N LEU A 158 -4.63 18.87 -19.06
CA LEU A 158 -4.09 19.45 -17.83
C LEU A 158 -3.52 20.87 -18.02
N PHE A 159 -2.86 21.13 -19.16
CA PHE A 159 -2.29 22.44 -19.45
C PHE A 159 -3.38 23.49 -19.69
N ASP A 160 -4.47 23.07 -20.36
CA ASP A 160 -5.66 23.88 -20.59
C ASP A 160 -6.45 24.10 -19.29
N MET A 161 -6.47 23.14 -18.36
CA MET A 161 -7.07 23.32 -17.02
C MET A 161 -6.32 24.30 -16.13
N MET A 162 -5.01 24.39 -16.27
CA MET A 162 -4.18 25.32 -15.49
C MET A 162 -4.12 26.72 -16.11
N SER A 163 -4.59 26.90 -17.35
CA SER A 163 -4.70 28.21 -17.98
C SER A 163 -6.10 28.78 -17.69
N ASP A 164 -6.16 29.92 -17.00
CA ASP A 164 -7.40 30.66 -16.71
C ASP A 164 -7.94 31.37 -17.98
N ASP A 165 -7.74 30.77 -19.16
CA ASP A 165 -8.05 31.35 -20.46
C ASP A 165 -9.45 30.93 -20.91
N ASN A 166 -10.43 31.81 -20.68
CA ASN A 166 -11.83 31.63 -21.06
C ASN A 166 -12.07 31.51 -22.59
N THR A 167 -11.03 31.55 -23.42
CA THR A 167 -11.10 31.45 -24.89
C THR A 167 -10.66 30.10 -25.47
N GLN A 168 -10.16 29.17 -24.64
CA GLN A 168 -9.74 27.83 -25.08
C GLN A 168 -10.70 26.72 -24.63
N LEU A 169 -10.64 25.56 -25.31
CA LEU A 169 -11.48 24.38 -25.09
C LEU A 169 -11.53 24.03 -23.60
N LYS A 170 -12.74 24.03 -23.02
CA LYS A 170 -12.95 23.58 -21.64
C LYS A 170 -12.48 22.13 -21.49
N PRO A 171 -11.92 21.74 -20.34
CA PRO A 171 -11.50 20.37 -20.09
C PRO A 171 -12.63 19.40 -20.41
N GLN A 172 -12.31 18.34 -21.15
CA GLN A 172 -13.18 17.17 -21.19
C GLN A 172 -13.12 16.53 -19.82
N ASN A 173 -14.07 16.89 -18.97
CA ASN A 173 -14.28 16.14 -17.75
C ASN A 173 -14.86 14.78 -18.14
N PHE A 174 -14.25 13.70 -17.68
CA PHE A 174 -14.68 12.35 -18.05
C PHE A 174 -15.81 11.86 -17.16
N ASP A 175 -16.74 11.12 -17.75
CA ASP A 175 -17.88 10.50 -17.10
C ASP A 175 -17.52 9.13 -16.51
N ILE A 176 -16.64 8.40 -17.20
CA ILE A 176 -16.21 7.08 -16.77
C ILE A 176 -14.70 6.92 -16.98
N VAL A 177 -14.04 6.32 -15.99
CA VAL A 177 -12.66 5.83 -16.08
C VAL A 177 -12.66 4.33 -15.82
N ILE A 178 -11.88 3.56 -16.58
CA ILE A 178 -11.69 2.12 -16.39
C ILE A 178 -10.19 1.82 -16.32
N ASP A 179 -9.68 1.23 -15.25
CA ASP A 179 -8.27 0.88 -15.05
C ASP A 179 -8.12 -0.64 -14.88
N ASP A 180 -7.29 -1.27 -15.71
CA ASP A 180 -6.96 -2.71 -15.62
C ASP A 180 -5.63 -2.94 -14.90
N SER A 181 -5.56 -2.51 -13.65
CA SER A 181 -4.46 -2.79 -12.72
C SER A 181 -4.41 -4.26 -12.26
N ALA A 182 -5.31 -5.12 -12.74
CA ALA A 182 -5.23 -6.56 -12.52
C ALA A 182 -4.15 -7.18 -13.43
N ASN A 183 -4.14 -6.77 -14.70
CA ASN A 183 -3.19 -7.24 -15.71
C ASN A 183 -1.95 -6.34 -15.83
N TYR A 184 -2.03 -5.09 -15.34
CA TYR A 184 -0.96 -4.11 -15.46
C TYR A 184 -0.54 -3.51 -14.10
N PRO A 185 0.64 -2.84 -14.02
CA PRO A 185 1.07 -2.15 -12.82
C PRO A 185 0.08 -1.09 -12.36
N PHE A 186 -0.16 -1.03 -11.05
CA PHE A 186 -1.06 -0.07 -10.43
C PHE A 186 -0.70 1.38 -10.77
N ALA A 187 -1.71 2.22 -11.03
CA ALA A 187 -1.57 3.64 -11.36
C ALA A 187 -0.60 4.38 -10.42
N SER A 188 0.27 5.24 -10.98
CA SER A 188 1.15 6.06 -10.15
C SER A 188 0.36 7.12 -9.39
N GLU A 189 0.88 7.58 -8.26
CA GLU A 189 0.26 8.65 -7.45
C GLU A 189 -0.06 9.89 -8.30
N SER A 190 0.89 10.34 -9.13
CA SER A 190 0.69 11.46 -10.07
C SER A 190 -0.43 11.24 -11.10
N LEU A 191 -0.68 9.98 -11.47
CA LEU A 191 -1.75 9.63 -12.40
C LEU A 191 -3.09 9.68 -11.67
N LEU A 192 -3.16 9.16 -10.44
CA LEU A 192 -4.36 9.26 -9.61
C LEU A 192 -4.72 10.70 -9.27
N ASP A 193 -3.73 11.55 -8.98
CA ASP A 193 -3.90 13.01 -8.84
C ASP A 193 -4.56 13.61 -10.09
N THR A 194 -4.02 13.27 -11.25
CA THR A 194 -4.52 13.74 -12.55
C THR A 194 -5.94 13.26 -12.82
N LEU A 195 -6.22 11.97 -12.62
CA LEU A 195 -7.56 11.41 -12.77
C LEU A 195 -8.56 12.08 -11.84
N SER A 196 -8.14 12.38 -10.60
CA SER A 196 -8.99 13.09 -9.65
C SER A 196 -9.34 14.49 -10.15
N ILE A 197 -8.47 15.17 -10.89
CA ILE A 197 -8.75 16.48 -11.47
C ILE A 197 -9.70 16.36 -12.66
N LEU A 198 -9.49 15.36 -13.54
CA LEU A 198 -10.20 15.19 -14.81
C LEU A 198 -11.58 14.54 -14.70
N LEU A 199 -11.87 13.78 -13.64
CA LEU A 199 -13.19 13.18 -13.44
C LEU A 199 -14.25 14.24 -13.10
N LYS A 200 -15.42 14.17 -13.74
CA LYS A 200 -16.61 14.92 -13.31
C LYS A 200 -16.96 14.52 -11.87
N TYR A 201 -17.78 15.36 -11.23
CA TYR A 201 -18.22 15.14 -9.85
C TYR A 201 -18.99 13.82 -9.67
N ASP A 202 -19.86 13.53 -10.63
CA ASP A 202 -20.74 12.36 -10.71
C ASP A 202 -20.15 11.22 -11.55
N ALA A 203 -18.88 11.35 -11.96
CA ALA A 203 -18.22 10.35 -12.76
C ALA A 203 -17.84 9.11 -11.95
N THR A 204 -17.78 7.99 -12.66
CA THR A 204 -17.46 6.68 -12.08
C THR A 204 -16.06 6.23 -12.50
N PHE A 205 -15.27 5.76 -11.54
CA PHE A 205 -13.98 5.13 -11.80
C PHE A 205 -14.05 3.63 -11.48
N TYR A 206 -14.06 2.79 -12.52
CA TYR A 206 -13.94 1.34 -12.41
C TYR A 206 -12.47 0.93 -12.37
N LEU A 207 -12.04 0.27 -11.31
CA LEU A 207 -10.68 -0.17 -11.11
C LEU A 207 -10.64 -1.69 -10.93
N MET A 208 -10.08 -2.41 -11.90
CA MET A 208 -9.80 -3.83 -11.81
C MET A 208 -8.41 -4.03 -11.19
N VAL A 209 -8.32 -4.86 -10.16
CA VAL A 209 -7.07 -5.16 -9.42
C VAL A 209 -7.00 -6.63 -9.08
N LYS A 210 -5.79 -7.12 -8.78
CA LYS A 210 -5.61 -8.50 -8.32
C LYS A 210 -6.48 -8.81 -7.10
N LYS A 211 -6.92 -10.07 -6.98
CA LYS A 211 -7.79 -10.55 -5.89
C LYS A 211 -7.30 -10.17 -4.48
N THR A 212 -5.99 -10.14 -4.27
CA THR A 212 -5.37 -9.84 -2.96
C THR A 212 -5.16 -8.35 -2.71
N PHE A 213 -5.61 -7.46 -3.60
CA PHE A 213 -5.33 -6.02 -3.49
C PHE A 213 -5.81 -5.41 -2.17
N LEU A 214 -7.04 -5.69 -1.76
CA LEU A 214 -7.61 -5.17 -0.51
C LEU A 214 -6.98 -5.84 0.72
N SER A 215 -6.69 -7.13 0.64
CA SER A 215 -6.26 -7.92 1.79
C SER A 215 -4.74 -7.88 2.03
N SER A 216 -3.93 -7.58 1.01
CA SER A 216 -2.46 -7.59 1.09
C SER A 216 -1.87 -6.33 1.74
N PRO A 217 -0.92 -6.47 2.68
CA PRO A 217 -0.13 -5.35 3.19
C PRO A 217 0.80 -4.71 2.15
N LEU A 218 1.18 -5.43 1.08
CA LEU A 218 2.15 -4.95 0.10
C LEU A 218 1.58 -3.81 -0.77
N THR A 219 0.26 -3.78 -0.95
CA THR A 219 -0.46 -2.75 -1.71
C THR A 219 -0.81 -1.52 -0.86
N ARG A 220 -0.22 -1.38 0.34
CA ARG A 220 -0.49 -0.26 1.25
C ARG A 220 -0.28 1.11 0.62
N LYS A 221 0.79 1.26 -0.18
CA LYS A 221 1.12 2.54 -0.84
C LYS A 221 0.06 2.87 -1.89
N ASP A 222 -0.25 1.91 -2.74
CA ASP A 222 -1.24 1.99 -3.81
C ASP A 222 -2.63 2.34 -3.26
N LYS A 223 -3.09 1.62 -2.24
CA LYS A 223 -4.37 1.91 -1.55
C LYS A 223 -4.38 3.29 -0.92
N ARG A 224 -3.28 3.74 -0.31
CA ARG A 224 -3.22 5.08 0.28
C ARG A 224 -3.40 6.16 -0.78
N SER A 225 -2.70 6.05 -1.91
CA SER A 225 -2.82 7.00 -3.02
C SER A 225 -4.17 6.91 -3.72
N LEU A 226 -4.81 5.74 -3.76
CA LEU A 226 -6.16 5.61 -4.29
C LEU A 226 -7.19 6.32 -3.39
N TYR A 227 -7.18 5.96 -2.11
CA TYR A 227 -8.16 6.43 -1.14
C TYR A 227 -7.92 7.87 -0.66
N SER A 228 -6.85 8.54 -1.09
CA SER A 228 -6.71 10.00 -0.90
C SER A 228 -7.64 10.78 -1.81
N HIS A 229 -7.97 10.27 -2.99
CA HIS A 229 -8.80 10.95 -3.98
C HIS A 229 -10.15 10.29 -4.23
N PHE A 230 -10.26 8.99 -3.96
CA PHE A 230 -11.43 8.20 -4.33
C PHE A 230 -12.01 7.45 -3.14
N GLU A 231 -13.28 7.10 -3.22
CA GLU A 231 -13.98 6.21 -2.28
C GLU A 231 -14.67 5.09 -3.05
N ALA A 232 -14.78 3.93 -2.43
CA ALA A 232 -15.49 2.79 -3.01
C ALA A 232 -16.99 2.87 -2.75
N GLU A 233 -17.75 2.64 -3.81
CA GLU A 233 -19.20 2.44 -3.78
C GLU A 233 -19.54 0.95 -3.83
N GLU A 234 -18.85 0.22 -4.71
CA GLU A 234 -19.08 -1.20 -4.94
C GLU A 234 -17.76 -1.95 -5.11
N ILE A 235 -17.73 -3.20 -4.65
CA ILE A 235 -16.59 -4.13 -4.78
C ILE A 235 -17.13 -5.45 -5.31
N ASP A 236 -16.90 -5.71 -6.59
CA ASP A 236 -17.26 -6.97 -7.22
C ASP A 236 -16.07 -7.93 -7.17
N ARG A 237 -16.29 -9.13 -6.62
CA ARG A 237 -15.30 -10.19 -6.50
C ARG A 237 -15.51 -11.19 -7.63
N PHE A 238 -14.51 -11.31 -8.49
CA PHE A 238 -14.44 -12.33 -9.53
C PHE A 238 -13.50 -13.46 -9.09
N ALA A 239 -13.39 -14.50 -9.91
CA ALA A 239 -12.51 -15.64 -9.63
C ALA A 239 -11.06 -15.20 -9.38
N ASP A 240 -10.53 -14.31 -10.23
CA ASP A 240 -9.11 -13.96 -10.28
C ASP A 240 -8.79 -12.50 -9.93
N PHE A 241 -9.79 -11.62 -9.91
CA PHE A 241 -9.62 -10.18 -9.70
C PHE A 241 -10.77 -9.57 -8.89
N LEU A 242 -10.56 -8.35 -8.43
CA LEU A 242 -11.60 -7.48 -7.88
C LEU A 242 -11.86 -6.34 -8.85
N GLN A 243 -13.11 -5.93 -8.99
CA GLN A 243 -13.48 -4.68 -9.64
C GLN A 243 -14.04 -3.74 -8.58
N LEU A 244 -13.42 -2.58 -8.41
CA LEU A 244 -13.86 -1.53 -7.50
C LEU A 244 -14.57 -0.46 -8.34
N LYS A 245 -15.83 -0.16 -8.01
CA LYS A 245 -16.52 1.02 -8.50
C LYS A 245 -16.25 2.17 -7.53
N LEU A 246 -15.56 3.19 -7.99
CA LEU A 246 -15.08 4.30 -7.20
C LEU A 246 -15.69 5.62 -7.67
N PHE A 247 -15.82 6.58 -6.77
CA PHE A 247 -16.17 7.95 -7.10
C PHE A 247 -15.17 8.92 -6.46
N LYS A 248 -15.11 10.13 -7.01
CA LYS A 248 -14.20 11.19 -6.56
C LYS A 248 -14.64 11.76 -5.21
N LYS A 249 -13.68 11.90 -4.28
CA LYS A 249 -13.88 12.64 -3.02
C LYS A 249 -14.05 14.12 -3.30
N ILE A 250 -14.99 14.76 -2.61
CA ILE A 250 -15.15 16.22 -2.66
C ILE A 250 -14.94 16.81 -1.27
N GLU A 251 -13.97 17.71 -1.17
CA GLU A 251 -13.78 18.50 0.04
C GLU A 251 -14.95 19.51 0.20
N GLY A 252 -15.61 19.49 1.36
CA GLY A 252 -16.57 20.52 1.76
C GLY A 252 -17.98 20.44 1.16
N ARG A 253 -18.30 19.46 0.30
CA ARG A 253 -19.67 19.12 -0.10
C ARG A 253 -19.87 17.62 0.03
N ILE A 254 -20.87 17.23 0.82
CA ILE A 254 -21.38 15.86 0.88
C ILE A 254 -22.19 15.67 -0.42
N PRO A 255 -21.74 14.87 -1.42
CA PRO A 255 -22.73 14.29 -2.33
C PRO A 255 -23.73 13.51 -1.48
N ALA A 256 -24.94 13.29 -1.98
CA ALA A 256 -25.80 12.24 -1.44
C ALA A 256 -25.11 10.87 -1.67
N LEU A 257 -24.07 10.60 -0.88
CA LEU A 257 -23.27 9.41 -0.95
C LEU A 257 -24.15 8.27 -0.44
N PRO A 258 -24.15 7.11 -1.12
CA PRO A 258 -24.71 5.93 -0.50
C PRO A 258 -23.97 5.69 0.82
N GLN A 259 -24.71 5.61 1.93
CA GLN A 259 -24.15 5.34 3.25
C GLN A 259 -23.39 4.02 3.28
N ASN A 260 -23.76 3.10 2.38
CA ASN A 260 -23.28 1.74 2.35
C ASN A 260 -22.36 1.49 1.15
N VAL A 261 -21.45 0.53 1.30
CA VAL A 261 -20.66 -0.09 0.24
C VAL A 261 -21.19 -1.49 -0.02
N ILE A 262 -21.37 -1.81 -1.29
CA ILE A 262 -21.90 -3.11 -1.71
C ILE A 262 -20.75 -4.01 -2.14
N ILE A 263 -20.60 -5.16 -1.50
CA ILE A 263 -19.66 -6.21 -1.89
C ILE A 263 -20.44 -7.35 -2.53
N ARG A 264 -20.15 -7.64 -3.80
CA ARG A 264 -20.80 -8.73 -4.54
C ARG A 264 -19.78 -9.80 -4.85
N ASP A 265 -20.02 -11.01 -4.39
CA ASP A 265 -19.26 -12.17 -4.81
C ASP A 265 -19.93 -12.80 -6.04
N LEU A 266 -19.39 -12.52 -7.21
CA LEU A 266 -19.97 -13.01 -8.46
C LEU A 266 -19.65 -14.49 -8.71
N THR A 267 -18.79 -15.10 -7.90
CA THR A 267 -18.54 -16.55 -7.96
C THR A 267 -19.58 -17.34 -7.17
N SER A 268 -20.06 -16.79 -6.05
CA SER A 268 -21.07 -17.45 -5.19
C SER A 268 -22.48 -16.85 -5.31
N GLY A 269 -22.63 -15.71 -5.98
CA GLY A 269 -23.89 -14.95 -6.10
C GLY A 269 -24.28 -14.21 -4.82
N LYS A 270 -23.40 -14.16 -3.80
CA LYS A 270 -23.68 -13.49 -2.53
C LYS A 270 -23.49 -11.99 -2.65
N VAL A 271 -24.39 -11.24 -2.02
CA VAL A 271 -24.30 -9.77 -1.92
C VAL A 271 -24.30 -9.38 -0.45
N LEU A 272 -23.41 -8.47 -0.10
CA LEU A 272 -23.25 -7.92 1.23
C LEU A 272 -23.30 -6.39 1.15
N GLU A 273 -24.17 -5.79 1.95
CA GLU A 273 -24.28 -4.34 2.07
C GLU A 273 -23.74 -3.91 3.43
N LEU A 274 -22.72 -3.05 3.41
CA LEU A 274 -21.98 -2.64 4.61
C LEU A 274 -22.06 -1.14 4.80
N ASP A 275 -22.30 -0.66 6.01
CA ASP A 275 -22.03 0.75 6.33
C ASP A 275 -20.59 1.07 5.97
N ARG A 276 -20.36 2.19 5.27
CA ARG A 276 -19.01 2.59 4.84
C ARG A 276 -18.05 2.72 6.01
N ASN A 277 -18.52 3.08 7.19
CA ASN A 277 -17.72 3.14 8.42
C ASN A 277 -17.20 1.76 8.85
N CYS A 278 -17.81 0.67 8.40
CA CYS A 278 -17.33 -0.70 8.63
C CYS A 278 -16.11 -1.07 7.76
N LEU A 279 -15.82 -0.32 6.69
CA LEU A 279 -14.55 -0.43 5.96
C LEU A 279 -13.42 0.24 6.76
N ASP A 280 -13.17 -0.22 7.99
CA ASP A 280 -12.03 0.21 8.80
C ASP A 280 -10.76 -0.43 8.25
N PHE A 281 -10.11 0.31 7.35
CA PHE A 281 -8.77 0.01 6.93
C PHE A 281 -7.82 0.11 8.12
N ASN A 282 -7.21 -1.01 8.50
CA ASN A 282 -6.14 -0.96 9.49
C ASN A 282 -4.94 -0.13 8.97
N HIS A 283 -3.91 0.05 9.79
CA HIS A 283 -2.77 0.90 9.45
C HIS A 283 -1.98 0.48 8.19
N LEU A 284 -2.17 -0.74 7.68
CA LEU A 284 -1.64 -1.24 6.41
C LEU A 284 -2.63 -1.12 5.25
N PHE A 285 -3.76 -0.45 5.46
CA PHE A 285 -4.87 -0.35 4.52
C PHE A 285 -5.37 -1.72 4.07
N THR A 286 -5.45 -2.70 4.98
CA THR A 286 -5.97 -4.03 4.64
C THR A 286 -7.41 -4.21 5.11
N PHE A 287 -8.20 -4.90 4.29
CA PHE A 287 -9.60 -5.24 4.53
C PHE A 287 -9.87 -6.66 4.03
N ASN A 288 -10.70 -7.41 4.75
CA ASN A 288 -11.12 -8.75 4.34
C ASN A 288 -12.43 -8.65 3.54
N ASP A 289 -12.32 -8.66 2.22
CA ASP A 289 -13.45 -8.61 1.29
C ASP A 289 -14.32 -9.88 1.27
N THR A 290 -13.93 -10.92 2.03
CA THR A 290 -14.67 -12.18 2.14
C THR A 290 -15.57 -12.27 3.38
N VAL A 291 -15.57 -11.21 4.19
CA VAL A 291 -16.34 -11.17 5.44
C VAL A 291 -17.84 -11.26 5.18
N THR A 292 -18.61 -11.86 6.10
CA THR A 292 -20.08 -11.93 6.03
C THR A 292 -20.75 -10.94 6.99
N ALA A 293 -22.04 -10.66 6.76
CA ALA A 293 -22.84 -9.80 7.65
C ALA A 293 -22.82 -10.31 9.10
N ASP A 294 -23.03 -11.62 9.30
CA ASP A 294 -23.04 -12.22 10.63
C ASP A 294 -21.68 -12.14 11.33
N GLN A 295 -20.57 -12.27 10.58
CA GLN A 295 -19.23 -12.11 11.12
C GLN A 295 -18.97 -10.66 11.56
N LEU A 296 -19.42 -9.67 10.79
CA LEU A 296 -19.28 -8.26 11.18
C LEU A 296 -20.15 -7.90 12.38
N ALA A 297 -21.40 -8.36 12.39
CA ALA A 297 -22.30 -8.17 13.53
C ALA A 297 -21.69 -8.77 14.81
N LEU A 298 -21.10 -9.96 14.70
CA LEU A 298 -20.40 -10.61 15.81
C LEU A 298 -19.16 -9.84 16.25
N VAL A 299 -18.34 -9.34 15.32
CA VAL A 299 -17.19 -8.50 15.63
C VAL A 299 -17.60 -7.22 16.37
N SER A 300 -18.65 -6.53 15.90
CA SER A 300 -19.19 -5.33 16.57
C SER A 300 -19.70 -5.66 17.97
N LYS A 301 -20.42 -6.78 18.13
CA LYS A 301 -20.87 -7.26 19.44
C LYS A 301 -19.70 -7.53 20.39
N ILE A 302 -18.61 -8.15 19.90
CA ILE A 302 -17.40 -8.39 20.69
C ILE A 302 -16.78 -7.06 21.14
N GLU A 303 -16.64 -6.09 20.23
CA GLU A 303 -16.09 -4.77 20.54
C GLU A 303 -16.92 -4.03 21.59
N GLU A 304 -18.24 -3.96 21.39
CA GLU A 304 -19.18 -3.31 22.33
C GLU A 304 -19.14 -3.98 23.71
N ARG A 305 -19.18 -5.31 23.73
CA ARG A 305 -19.24 -6.09 24.96
C ARG A 305 -17.96 -6.02 25.77
N ALA A 306 -16.80 -5.92 25.12
CA ALA A 306 -15.52 -5.76 25.80
C ALA A 306 -15.43 -4.43 26.57
N GLY A 307 -15.98 -3.35 26.00
CA GLY A 307 -15.97 -1.99 26.57
C GLY A 307 -14.58 -1.36 26.73
N SER A 308 -13.51 -2.09 26.41
CA SER A 308 -12.11 -1.64 26.48
C SER A 308 -11.22 -2.52 25.59
N THR A 309 -9.98 -2.11 25.42
CA THR A 309 -9.02 -2.78 24.54
C THR A 309 -7.77 -3.23 25.30
N CYS A 310 -7.01 -4.15 24.71
CA CYS A 310 -5.70 -4.54 25.23
C CYS A 310 -4.74 -3.35 25.39
N GLY A 311 -4.89 -2.28 24.60
CA GLY A 311 -4.06 -1.07 24.74
C GLY A 311 -4.27 -0.34 26.06
N ASP A 312 -5.50 -0.40 26.60
CA ASP A 312 -5.92 0.22 27.85
C ASP A 312 -5.39 -0.55 29.08
N HIS A 313 -5.24 -1.88 28.92
CA HIS A 313 -4.91 -2.78 30.02
C HIS A 313 -3.46 -3.24 30.05
N PHE A 314 -2.75 -3.18 28.92
CA PHE A 314 -1.39 -3.72 28.81
C PHE A 314 -0.40 -2.71 28.23
N ARG A 315 0.84 -2.80 28.68
CA ARG A 315 2.01 -2.13 28.12
C ARG A 315 2.76 -3.09 27.20
N PHE A 316 2.73 -2.80 25.91
CA PHE A 316 3.48 -3.53 24.87
C PHE A 316 4.90 -3.00 24.72
N PHE A 317 5.89 -3.91 24.64
CA PHE A 317 7.27 -3.60 24.23
C PHE A 317 7.86 -4.70 23.32
N LEU A 318 8.82 -4.30 22.48
CA LEU A 318 9.58 -5.22 21.63
C LEU A 318 10.89 -5.60 22.30
N GLY A 319 11.43 -6.77 21.94
CA GLY A 319 12.73 -7.24 22.43
C GLY A 319 13.90 -6.39 21.96
N MET A 320 15.09 -6.90 22.23
CA MET A 320 16.34 -6.22 21.89
C MET A 320 16.57 -6.19 20.37
N PHE A 321 17.12 -5.08 19.88
CA PHE A 321 17.48 -4.95 18.47
C PHE A 321 18.99 -4.78 18.28
N ARG A 322 19.55 -5.67 17.47
CA ARG A 322 20.99 -5.77 17.22
C ARG A 322 21.49 -4.70 16.25
N ASN A 323 22.72 -4.26 16.46
CA ASN A 323 23.54 -3.63 15.42
C ASN A 323 24.01 -4.69 14.42
N ALA A 324 23.87 -4.42 13.12
CA ALA A 324 24.22 -5.41 12.09
C ALA A 324 25.69 -5.87 12.16
N SER A 325 26.58 -5.01 12.65
CA SER A 325 28.05 -5.17 12.60
C SER A 325 28.69 -5.87 13.80
N VAL A 326 27.91 -6.31 14.80
CA VAL A 326 28.45 -6.94 16.03
C VAL A 326 27.87 -8.34 16.18
N ASP A 327 28.72 -9.32 16.51
CA ASP A 327 28.30 -10.69 16.78
C ASP A 327 27.58 -10.79 18.11
N ASP A 328 26.53 -11.61 18.15
CA ASP A 328 25.75 -11.83 19.36
C ASP A 328 26.60 -12.59 20.40
N LEU A 329 26.64 -12.10 21.64
CA LEU A 329 27.19 -12.82 22.79
C LEU A 329 26.16 -13.83 23.32
N ILE A 330 25.66 -14.69 22.42
CA ILE A 330 24.74 -15.78 22.75
C ILE A 330 25.54 -17.03 23.03
N GLU A 331 25.35 -17.57 24.23
CA GLU A 331 26.09 -18.71 24.73
C GLU A 331 25.15 -19.85 25.09
N PRO A 332 25.51 -21.11 24.85
CA PRO A 332 24.70 -22.26 25.24
C PRO A 332 24.68 -22.46 26.77
N LEU A 333 25.69 -21.96 27.49
CA LEU A 333 25.83 -22.07 28.93
C LEU A 333 26.05 -20.70 29.55
N ARG A 334 25.52 -20.49 30.76
CA ARG A 334 25.68 -19.23 31.48
C ARG A 334 27.13 -19.05 31.93
N LYS A 335 27.86 -18.13 31.29
CA LYS A 335 29.27 -17.84 31.61
C LYS A 335 29.45 -17.02 32.89
N SER A 336 28.52 -16.12 33.20
CA SER A 336 28.54 -15.29 34.41
C SER A 336 27.14 -14.78 34.76
N ALA A 337 27.00 -14.10 35.89
CA ALA A 337 25.73 -13.48 36.30
C ALA A 337 25.19 -12.48 35.27
N ALA A 338 26.07 -11.80 34.52
CA ALA A 338 25.70 -10.83 33.49
C ALA A 338 25.10 -11.44 32.21
N TYR A 339 25.14 -12.77 32.08
CA TYR A 339 24.46 -13.49 31.01
C TYR A 339 23.05 -13.86 31.47
N HIS A 340 22.04 -13.36 30.76
CA HIS A 340 20.62 -13.55 31.06
C HIS A 340 20.02 -14.67 30.21
N PRO A 341 19.04 -15.44 30.72
CA PRO A 341 18.38 -16.49 29.97
C PRO A 341 17.67 -15.93 28.74
N LEU A 342 17.88 -16.54 27.58
CA LEU A 342 17.34 -16.09 26.29
C LEU A 342 16.27 -17.06 25.76
N VAL A 343 15.16 -16.50 25.31
CA VAL A 343 14.10 -17.21 24.58
C VAL A 343 13.91 -16.63 23.18
N THR A 344 13.54 -17.50 22.24
CA THR A 344 13.23 -17.11 20.85
C THR A 344 11.77 -17.37 20.50
N SER A 345 11.28 -16.74 19.44
CA SER A 345 9.89 -16.90 18.97
C SER A 345 9.50 -18.35 18.68
N LYS A 346 10.46 -19.20 18.28
CA LYS A 346 10.24 -20.64 18.03
C LYS A 346 9.90 -21.43 19.29
N GLU A 347 10.23 -20.91 20.44
CA GLU A 347 10.05 -21.55 21.75
C GLU A 347 8.80 -21.04 22.46
N ILE A 348 8.07 -20.10 21.86
CA ILE A 348 6.80 -19.60 22.38
C ILE A 348 5.68 -20.41 21.72
N ALA A 349 4.95 -21.17 22.54
CA ALA A 349 3.74 -21.87 22.17
C ALA A 349 2.64 -21.53 23.19
N PRO A 350 1.35 -21.63 22.84
CA PRO A 350 0.28 -21.41 23.81
C PRO A 350 0.46 -22.33 25.03
N PHE A 351 0.37 -21.75 26.24
CA PHE A 351 0.33 -22.52 27.48
C PHE A 351 1.55 -23.42 27.70
N ASN A 352 2.74 -22.98 27.28
CA ASN A 352 3.96 -23.75 27.52
C ASN A 352 4.76 -23.17 28.69
N THR A 353 5.66 -23.98 29.26
CA THR A 353 6.75 -23.49 30.10
C THR A 353 8.04 -23.40 29.30
N PHE A 354 8.97 -22.58 29.79
CA PHE A 354 10.22 -22.34 29.09
C PHE A 354 11.35 -23.18 29.68
N LYS A 355 12.09 -23.85 28.79
CA LYS A 355 13.39 -24.44 29.14
C LYS A 355 14.47 -23.54 28.58
N VAL A 356 15.28 -22.95 29.45
CA VAL A 356 16.41 -22.11 29.05
C VAL A 356 17.44 -22.96 28.32
N LYS A 357 17.71 -22.62 27.06
CA LYS A 357 18.72 -23.31 26.23
C LYS A 357 19.93 -22.44 25.90
N ARG A 358 19.79 -21.13 26.11
CA ARG A 358 20.72 -20.10 25.65
C ARG A 358 20.72 -18.96 26.64
N TYR A 359 21.83 -18.25 26.67
CA TYR A 359 22.02 -17.06 27.48
C TYR A 359 22.60 -15.95 26.61
N ILE A 360 22.30 -14.70 26.96
CA ILE A 360 22.77 -13.52 26.23
C ILE A 360 23.37 -12.50 27.18
N TYR A 361 24.47 -11.87 26.76
CA TYR A 361 24.99 -10.66 27.41
C TYR A 361 24.47 -9.43 26.64
N PRO A 362 23.57 -8.62 27.22
CA PRO A 362 22.93 -7.48 26.55
C PRO A 362 23.86 -6.26 26.54
N ASP A 363 24.92 -6.32 25.73
CA ASP A 363 25.93 -5.26 25.61
C ASP A 363 25.36 -3.97 24.97
N PRO A 364 25.32 -2.83 25.66
CA PRO A 364 24.84 -1.56 25.09
C PRO A 364 25.52 -1.15 23.78
N ASP A 365 26.77 -1.57 23.53
CA ASP A 365 27.48 -1.25 22.29
C ASP A 365 27.05 -2.17 21.11
N ALA A 366 26.57 -3.38 21.42
CA ALA A 366 26.11 -4.35 20.42
C ALA A 366 24.65 -4.13 19.96
N PHE A 367 23.86 -3.36 20.71
CA PHE A 367 22.42 -3.18 20.48
C PHE A 367 22.05 -1.71 20.31
N PHE A 368 21.28 -1.37 19.27
CA PHE A 368 20.73 -0.01 19.16
C PHE A 368 19.51 0.20 20.07
N GLN A 369 18.89 -0.89 20.54
CA GLN A 369 17.78 -0.83 21.48
C GLN A 369 17.83 -2.01 22.44
N ILE A 370 17.88 -1.71 23.73
CA ILE A 370 17.69 -2.66 24.82
C ILE A 370 16.54 -2.12 25.70
N PRO A 371 15.44 -2.85 25.87
CA PRO A 371 14.42 -2.49 26.86
C PRO A 371 15.01 -2.39 28.27
N PRO A 372 14.43 -1.57 29.19
CA PRO A 372 14.90 -1.52 30.57
C PRO A 372 14.87 -2.90 31.23
N GLU A 373 15.87 -3.22 32.04
CA GLU A 373 15.99 -4.50 32.77
C GLU A 373 14.71 -4.84 33.55
N SER A 374 14.11 -3.85 34.23
CA SER A 374 12.84 -4.01 34.94
C SER A 374 11.68 -4.49 34.05
N SER A 375 11.74 -4.27 32.73
CA SER A 375 10.74 -4.80 31.79
C SER A 375 10.93 -6.30 31.54
N PHE A 376 12.16 -6.80 31.58
CA PHE A 376 12.45 -8.21 31.52
C PHE A 376 12.17 -8.88 32.88
N GLU A 377 12.50 -8.27 34.00
CA GLU A 377 12.25 -8.86 35.33
C GLU A 377 10.76 -8.92 35.71
N SER A 378 9.93 -8.09 35.08
CA SER A 378 8.48 -8.11 35.31
C SER A 378 7.83 -9.40 34.81
N LYS A 379 6.88 -9.92 35.60
CA LYS A 379 5.89 -10.91 35.14
C LYS A 379 5.18 -10.40 33.88
N LYS A 380 5.23 -11.18 32.80
CA LYS A 380 4.79 -10.72 31.47
C LYS A 380 4.29 -11.85 30.60
N LEU A 381 3.48 -11.53 29.59
CA LEU A 381 3.18 -12.48 28.51
C LEU A 381 4.15 -12.22 27.37
N LEU A 382 4.89 -13.24 26.96
CA LEU A 382 5.67 -13.25 25.74
C LEU A 382 4.78 -13.58 24.56
N MET A 383 5.06 -12.98 23.40
CA MET A 383 4.31 -13.17 22.18
C MET A 383 5.22 -13.35 20.98
N ARG A 384 4.82 -14.21 20.06
CA ARG A 384 5.47 -14.33 18.75
C ARG A 384 5.20 -13.08 17.92
N TYR A 385 6.23 -12.26 17.68
CA TYR A 385 6.07 -11.05 16.87
C TYR A 385 5.85 -11.39 15.39
N LEU A 386 6.52 -12.44 14.90
CA LEU A 386 6.30 -12.99 13.56
C LEU A 386 5.32 -14.16 13.64
N SER A 387 4.04 -13.84 13.53
CA SER A 387 2.95 -14.81 13.57
C SER A 387 1.75 -14.32 12.77
N VAL A 388 1.03 -15.27 12.20
CA VAL A 388 -0.25 -15.09 11.49
C VAL A 388 -1.46 -15.16 12.42
N LYS A 389 -1.23 -15.54 13.68
CA LYS A 389 -2.23 -15.58 14.74
C LYS A 389 -1.66 -15.16 16.11
N PRO A 390 -2.50 -14.72 17.05
CA PRO A 390 -2.09 -14.52 18.44
C PRO A 390 -1.43 -15.79 19.00
N VAL A 391 -0.24 -15.66 19.60
CA VAL A 391 0.41 -16.75 20.33
C VAL A 391 1.12 -16.14 21.52
N PHE A 392 0.61 -16.41 22.71
CA PHE A 392 1.08 -15.87 23.99
C PHE A 392 1.51 -16.97 24.94
N SER A 393 2.48 -16.68 25.81
CA SER A 393 2.85 -17.56 26.91
C SER A 393 3.35 -16.76 28.10
N TYR A 394 2.98 -17.17 29.32
CA TYR A 394 3.33 -16.46 30.54
C TYR A 394 4.77 -16.75 30.98
N ASP A 395 5.52 -15.66 31.18
CA ASP A 395 6.89 -15.64 31.66
C ASP A 395 6.97 -14.98 33.04
N GLU A 396 7.50 -15.74 33.98
CA GLU A 396 7.83 -15.32 35.35
C GLU A 396 9.30 -15.51 35.71
N ASP A 397 10.10 -16.03 34.78
CA ASP A 397 11.52 -16.33 34.97
C ASP A 397 12.43 -15.16 34.55
N GLY A 398 11.84 -14.08 34.06
CA GLY A 398 12.57 -12.89 33.65
C GLY A 398 13.35 -13.07 32.35
N LEU A 399 12.79 -13.80 31.39
CA LEU A 399 13.48 -14.15 30.15
C LEU A 399 13.76 -12.93 29.27
N TYR A 400 14.96 -12.90 28.70
CA TYR A 400 15.38 -11.94 27.67
C TYR A 400 15.05 -12.49 26.29
N PHE A 401 14.84 -11.60 25.32
CA PHE A 401 14.45 -11.96 23.96
C PHE A 401 14.79 -10.89 22.94
N MET A 402 14.90 -11.32 21.68
CA MET A 402 15.24 -10.47 20.54
C MET A 402 13.98 -9.89 19.87
N ASN A 403 14.15 -9.10 18.82
CA ASN A 403 13.08 -8.44 18.07
C ASN A 403 12.12 -9.37 17.29
N ASP A 404 12.31 -10.70 17.35
CA ASP A 404 11.35 -11.70 16.89
C ASP A 404 10.26 -12.01 17.92
N VAL A 405 10.43 -11.51 19.15
CA VAL A 405 9.49 -11.63 20.27
C VAL A 405 9.09 -10.24 20.76
N ALA A 406 7.83 -10.13 21.17
CA ALA A 406 7.29 -8.98 21.87
C ALA A 406 6.73 -9.43 23.22
N ALA A 407 6.52 -8.50 24.15
CA ALA A 407 5.90 -8.81 25.42
C ALA A 407 4.91 -7.75 25.86
N VAL A 408 3.98 -8.18 26.71
CA VAL A 408 2.94 -7.33 27.29
C VAL A 408 2.91 -7.50 28.80
N ILE A 409 2.86 -6.37 29.51
CA ILE A 409 2.81 -6.30 30.97
C ILE A 409 1.50 -5.62 31.38
N PRO A 410 0.71 -6.18 32.31
CA PRO A 410 -0.49 -5.53 32.82
C PRO A 410 -0.19 -4.14 33.39
N ARG A 411 -1.10 -3.20 33.18
CA ARG A 411 -1.04 -1.86 33.78
C ARG A 411 -1.62 -1.82 35.20
N THR A 412 -2.36 -2.86 35.58
CA THR A 412 -3.01 -3.00 36.89
C THR A 412 -2.74 -4.41 37.45
N PRO A 413 -2.56 -4.55 38.78
CA PRO A 413 -2.46 -5.85 39.44
C PRO A 413 -3.79 -6.62 39.48
N ASP A 414 -4.90 -6.02 39.05
CA ASP A 414 -6.21 -6.70 39.01
C ASP A 414 -6.36 -7.71 37.87
N ILE A 415 -5.37 -7.81 36.98
CA ILE A 415 -5.33 -8.77 35.88
C ILE A 415 -4.48 -9.96 36.32
N ASP A 416 -5.11 -11.12 36.43
CA ASP A 416 -4.42 -12.40 36.59
C ASP A 416 -3.73 -12.78 35.25
N MET A 417 -2.45 -13.14 35.33
CA MET A 417 -1.62 -13.42 34.16
C MET A 417 -2.04 -14.70 33.42
N PHE A 418 -2.50 -15.72 34.14
CA PHE A 418 -2.98 -16.95 33.53
C PHE A 418 -4.36 -16.73 32.89
N PHE A 419 -5.23 -15.92 33.51
CA PHE A 419 -6.46 -15.44 32.85
C PHE A 419 -6.13 -14.72 31.53
N ALA A 420 -5.19 -13.78 31.55
CA ALA A 420 -4.80 -13.03 30.36
C ALA A 420 -4.20 -13.94 29.26
N GLU A 421 -3.38 -14.93 29.64
CA GLU A 421 -2.85 -15.95 28.73
C GLU A 421 -3.96 -16.78 28.08
N GLY A 422 -4.93 -17.25 28.86
CA GLY A 422 -6.11 -17.97 28.39
C GLY A 422 -6.96 -17.13 27.43
N TYR A 423 -7.22 -15.88 27.81
CA TYR A 423 -7.97 -14.95 27.00
C TYR A 423 -7.31 -14.71 25.64
N LEU A 424 -6.02 -14.37 25.61
CA LEU A 424 -5.32 -13.95 24.39
C LEU A 424 -5.00 -15.12 23.44
N ASN A 425 -4.96 -16.35 23.94
CA ASN A 425 -4.83 -17.57 23.12
C ASN A 425 -6.19 -18.19 22.74
N SER A 426 -7.32 -17.58 23.12
CA SER A 426 -8.65 -18.12 22.81
C SER A 426 -9.01 -18.01 21.32
N LYS A 427 -9.92 -18.89 20.89
CA LYS A 427 -10.48 -18.85 19.53
C LYS A 427 -11.21 -17.55 19.22
N LEU A 428 -11.85 -16.93 20.22
CA LEU A 428 -12.51 -15.63 20.06
C LEU A 428 -11.51 -14.55 19.63
N VAL A 429 -10.34 -14.49 20.30
CA VAL A 429 -9.29 -13.51 19.97
C VAL A 429 -8.63 -13.83 18.63
N GLU A 430 -8.41 -15.12 18.32
CA GLU A 430 -7.89 -15.51 17.00
C GLU A 430 -8.84 -15.12 15.87
N PHE A 431 -10.14 -15.39 16.02
CA PHE A 431 -11.19 -15.00 15.06
C PHE A 431 -11.22 -13.49 14.85
N PHE A 432 -11.32 -12.72 15.95
CA PHE A 432 -11.33 -11.27 15.87
C PHE A 432 -10.09 -10.73 15.15
N TYR A 433 -8.92 -11.26 15.50
CA TYR A 433 -7.65 -10.83 14.92
C TYR A 433 -7.60 -11.11 13.41
N LYS A 434 -8.00 -12.31 12.98
CA LYS A 434 -8.01 -12.70 11.56
C LYS A 434 -8.98 -11.87 10.71
N ILE A 435 -10.14 -11.49 11.26
CA ILE A 435 -11.10 -10.63 10.58
C ILE A 435 -10.59 -9.18 10.46
N LYS A 436 -10.11 -8.58 11.55
CA LYS A 436 -9.67 -7.16 11.56
C LYS A 436 -8.29 -6.93 10.94
N PHE A 437 -7.41 -7.94 10.96
CA PHE A 437 -6.02 -7.83 10.51
C PHE A 437 -5.64 -8.94 9.52
N PRO A 438 -6.31 -9.01 8.35
CA PRO A 438 -6.08 -10.07 7.37
C PRO A 438 -4.67 -10.02 6.77
N HIS A 439 -4.07 -11.20 6.57
CA HIS A 439 -2.72 -11.39 6.00
C HIS A 439 -1.58 -10.62 6.69
N HIS A 440 -1.73 -10.28 7.97
CA HIS A 440 -0.62 -9.81 8.79
C HIS A 440 0.21 -11.00 9.24
N ASN A 441 1.48 -11.06 8.84
CA ASN A 441 2.47 -12.00 9.36
C ASN A 441 3.29 -11.41 10.53
N LYS A 442 2.92 -10.21 10.97
CA LYS A 442 3.53 -9.50 12.11
C LYS A 442 2.45 -9.04 13.08
N PHE A 443 2.66 -9.32 14.35
CA PHE A 443 1.75 -8.92 15.42
C PHE A 443 2.16 -7.55 15.96
N LEU A 444 1.71 -6.50 15.28
CA LEU A 444 2.15 -5.13 15.53
C LEU A 444 1.46 -4.54 16.77
N LYS A 445 2.18 -3.68 17.52
CA LYS A 445 1.64 -2.96 18.70
C LYS A 445 0.29 -2.27 18.42
N LYS A 446 0.14 -1.66 17.24
CA LYS A 446 -1.10 -0.99 16.84
C LYS A 446 -2.27 -1.95 16.67
N ASN A 447 -2.01 -3.18 16.23
CA ASN A 447 -3.04 -4.22 16.11
C ASN A 447 -3.37 -4.77 17.49
N PHE A 448 -2.36 -5.09 18.31
CA PHE A 448 -2.56 -5.54 19.69
C PHE A 448 -3.42 -4.56 20.48
N ASN A 449 -3.10 -3.26 20.41
CA ASN A 449 -3.82 -2.23 21.13
C ASN A 449 -5.31 -2.12 20.74
N LYS A 450 -5.72 -2.64 19.58
CA LYS A 450 -7.13 -2.64 19.12
C LYS A 450 -7.88 -3.93 19.52
N ILE A 451 -7.21 -4.94 20.05
CA ILE A 451 -7.88 -6.21 20.43
C ILE A 451 -8.84 -5.94 21.61
N PRO A 452 -10.12 -6.33 21.52
CA PRO A 452 -11.08 -6.20 22.59
C PRO A 452 -10.63 -6.98 23.82
N PHE A 453 -10.70 -6.36 25.00
CA PHE A 453 -10.33 -6.99 26.26
C PHE A 453 -11.43 -6.80 27.30
N PHE A 454 -12.07 -7.90 27.71
CA PHE A 454 -13.07 -7.88 28.78
C PHE A 454 -12.43 -8.22 30.13
N LEU A 455 -12.18 -7.22 30.97
CA LEU A 455 -11.67 -7.43 32.33
C LEU A 455 -12.81 -7.90 33.25
N CYS A 456 -12.91 -9.22 33.44
CA CYS A 456 -13.91 -9.82 34.34
C CYS A 456 -13.49 -9.76 35.82
N GLY A 457 -14.44 -10.01 36.73
CA GLY A 457 -14.18 -10.01 38.18
C GLY A 457 -13.24 -11.15 38.61
N LYS A 458 -12.55 -10.97 39.74
CA LYS A 458 -11.49 -11.87 40.24
C LYS A 458 -11.91 -13.35 40.32
N ASN A 459 -13.14 -13.65 40.73
CA ASN A 459 -13.63 -15.03 40.79
C ASN A 459 -13.67 -15.71 39.42
N LEU A 460 -14.09 -15.00 38.37
CA LEU A 460 -14.13 -15.55 37.01
C LEU A 460 -12.72 -15.67 36.43
N GLN A 461 -11.86 -14.67 36.69
CA GLN A 461 -10.45 -14.76 36.30
C GLN A 461 -9.80 -16.01 36.91
N HIS A 462 -10.06 -16.29 38.19
CA HIS A 462 -9.53 -17.47 38.88
C HIS A 462 -9.99 -18.78 38.23
N ILE A 463 -11.28 -18.93 37.92
CA ILE A 463 -11.81 -20.14 37.25
C ILE A 463 -11.13 -20.39 35.90
N ILE A 464 -10.90 -19.33 35.13
CA ILE A 464 -10.22 -19.39 33.83
C ILE A 464 -8.73 -19.71 34.02
N ALA A 465 -8.06 -19.05 34.97
CA ALA A 465 -6.67 -19.29 35.32
C ALA A 465 -6.42 -20.75 35.73
N GLU A 466 -7.33 -21.38 36.48
CA GLU A 466 -7.24 -22.79 36.82
C GLU A 466 -7.29 -23.72 35.60
N GLN A 467 -8.06 -23.39 34.55
CA GLN A 467 -8.04 -24.18 33.31
C GLN A 467 -6.68 -24.03 32.62
N VAL A 468 -6.15 -22.80 32.55
CA VAL A 468 -4.86 -22.52 31.94
C VAL A 468 -3.74 -23.26 32.67
N LEU A 469 -3.72 -23.23 34.00
CA LEU A 469 -2.75 -23.98 34.81
C LEU A 469 -2.78 -25.49 34.49
N LYS A 470 -3.97 -26.09 34.39
CA LYS A 470 -4.12 -27.50 34.01
C LYS A 470 -3.60 -27.79 32.61
N ILE A 471 -3.88 -26.91 31.65
CA ILE A 471 -3.35 -27.03 30.28
C ILE A 471 -1.81 -27.00 30.30
N ARG A 472 -1.21 -26.07 31.06
CA ARG A 472 0.25 -25.96 31.18
C ARG A 472 0.86 -27.23 31.79
N GLU A 473 0.27 -27.73 32.88
CA GLU A 473 0.71 -28.97 33.53
C GLU A 473 0.68 -30.18 32.56
N LEU A 474 -0.42 -30.34 31.81
CA LEU A 474 -0.52 -31.39 30.79
C LEU A 474 0.52 -31.23 29.68
N ASN A 475 0.73 -30.00 29.20
CA ASN A 475 1.74 -29.70 28.17
C ASN A 475 3.16 -30.00 28.66
N ASP A 476 3.48 -29.72 29.91
CA ASP A 476 4.78 -30.04 30.50
C ASP A 476 4.98 -31.55 30.61
N ASN A 477 3.94 -32.28 31.04
CA ASN A 477 3.95 -33.74 31.09
C ASN A 477 4.10 -34.37 29.70
N MET A 478 3.56 -33.76 28.63
CA MET A 478 3.76 -34.21 27.24
C MET A 478 5.23 -34.16 26.78
N ILE A 479 6.08 -33.36 27.43
CA ILE A 479 7.51 -33.31 27.10
C ILE A 479 8.19 -34.63 27.51
N LEU A 480 7.69 -35.27 28.57
CA LEU A 480 8.27 -36.47 29.18
C LEU A 480 7.55 -37.76 28.78
N ALA A 481 6.30 -37.68 28.32
CA ALA A 481 5.46 -38.84 28.02
C ALA A 481 5.87 -39.60 26.74
N SER A 482 5.87 -40.93 26.81
CA SER A 482 6.12 -41.83 25.66
C SER A 482 4.92 -41.92 24.72
N ASP A 483 3.69 -41.93 25.26
CA ASP A 483 2.45 -41.78 24.49
C ASP A 483 1.81 -40.43 24.80
N LYS A 484 1.70 -39.58 23.77
CA LYS A 484 1.22 -38.20 23.90
C LYS A 484 -0.26 -38.07 23.53
N ASN A 485 -0.90 -39.13 23.04
CA ASN A 485 -2.25 -39.03 22.47
C ASN A 485 -3.31 -38.78 23.56
N LEU A 486 -3.21 -39.48 24.69
CA LEU A 486 -4.13 -39.29 25.82
C LEU A 486 -4.07 -37.84 26.34
N LEU A 487 -2.86 -37.37 26.66
CA LEU A 487 -2.63 -36.00 27.13
C LEU A 487 -3.13 -34.96 26.12
N LYS A 488 -2.90 -35.17 24.81
CA LYS A 488 -3.41 -34.27 23.77
C LYS A 488 -4.94 -34.20 23.78
N SER A 489 -5.62 -35.33 23.96
CA SER A 489 -7.09 -35.35 24.03
C SER A 489 -7.58 -34.59 25.27
N GLU A 490 -6.94 -34.78 26.43
CA GLU A 490 -7.28 -34.09 27.67
C GLU A 490 -7.04 -32.58 27.54
N THR A 491 -5.90 -32.17 26.98
CA THR A 491 -5.59 -30.77 26.69
C THR A 491 -6.65 -30.15 25.76
N SER A 492 -7.10 -30.88 24.73
CA SER A 492 -8.15 -30.41 23.82
C SER A 492 -9.47 -30.16 24.55
N VAL A 493 -9.90 -31.10 25.40
CA VAL A 493 -11.14 -30.97 26.19
C VAL A 493 -11.09 -29.76 27.13
N ILE A 494 -9.96 -29.54 27.81
CA ILE A 494 -9.80 -28.40 28.71
C ILE A 494 -9.73 -27.08 27.91
N SER A 495 -9.09 -27.10 26.74
CA SER A 495 -9.02 -25.92 25.85
C SER A 495 -10.41 -25.54 25.32
N GLU A 496 -11.24 -26.50 24.93
CA GLU A 496 -12.63 -26.25 24.51
C GLU A 496 -13.46 -25.68 25.67
N ARG A 497 -13.24 -26.16 26.89
CA ARG A 497 -13.88 -25.60 28.09
C ARG A 497 -13.41 -24.17 28.37
N LEU A 498 -12.12 -23.90 28.20
CA LEU A 498 -11.55 -22.56 28.29
C LEU A 498 -12.22 -21.61 27.30
N ASP A 499 -12.29 -21.98 26.02
CA ASP A 499 -12.99 -21.20 24.99
C ASP A 499 -14.46 -20.97 25.37
N GLY A 500 -15.14 -21.99 25.91
CA GLY A 500 -16.50 -21.87 26.43
C GLY A 500 -16.67 -20.78 27.49
N PHE A 501 -15.73 -20.67 28.44
CA PHE A 501 -15.74 -19.57 29.42
C PHE A 501 -15.54 -18.20 28.76
N ILE A 502 -14.65 -18.10 27.78
CA ILE A 502 -14.40 -16.85 27.05
C ILE A 502 -15.66 -16.44 26.26
N TYR A 503 -16.30 -17.36 25.54
CA TYR A 503 -17.56 -17.10 24.83
C TYR A 503 -18.66 -16.60 25.78
N GLN A 504 -18.72 -17.11 27.01
CA GLN A 504 -19.68 -16.65 28.02
C GLN A 504 -19.43 -15.22 28.50
N LEU A 505 -18.16 -14.78 28.63
CA LEU A 505 -17.85 -13.37 28.94
C LEU A 505 -18.51 -12.42 27.92
N PHE A 506 -18.49 -12.85 26.66
CA PHE A 506 -19.05 -12.13 25.52
C PHE A 506 -20.55 -12.38 25.29
N LYS A 507 -21.19 -13.24 26.10
CA LYS A 507 -22.59 -13.63 25.96
C LYS A 507 -22.91 -14.12 24.53
N LEU A 508 -22.04 -14.97 24.00
CA LEU A 508 -22.24 -15.53 22.66
C LEU A 508 -23.30 -16.64 22.66
N THR A 509 -24.13 -16.66 21.63
CA THR A 509 -25.11 -17.73 21.39
C THR A 509 -24.44 -18.93 20.71
N PRO A 510 -25.08 -20.12 20.71
CA PRO A 510 -24.56 -21.29 19.97
C PRO A 510 -24.33 -21.01 18.48
N ASP A 511 -25.19 -20.21 17.85
CA ASP A 511 -25.05 -19.85 16.43
C ASP A 511 -23.83 -18.93 16.20
N GLU A 512 -23.61 -17.96 17.08
CA GLU A 512 -22.44 -17.07 17.03
C GLU A 512 -21.13 -17.81 17.28
N ILE A 513 -21.12 -18.74 18.24
CA ILE A 513 -19.97 -19.63 18.47
C ILE A 513 -19.70 -20.47 17.20
N SER A 514 -20.75 -20.99 16.57
CA SER A 514 -20.61 -21.77 15.33
C SER A 514 -20.04 -20.95 14.16
N ILE A 515 -20.21 -19.63 14.14
CA ILE A 515 -19.56 -18.75 13.15
C ILE A 515 -18.05 -18.70 13.38
N ILE A 516 -17.62 -18.54 14.64
CA ILE A 516 -16.20 -18.51 15.03
C ILE A 516 -15.53 -19.84 14.66
N GLU A 517 -16.10 -20.95 15.10
CA GLU A 517 -15.52 -22.29 14.94
C GLU A 517 -15.40 -22.68 13.46
N ARG A 518 -16.45 -22.46 12.66
CA ARG A 518 -16.42 -22.71 11.21
C ARG A 518 -15.37 -21.85 10.51
N TYR A 519 -15.33 -20.57 10.83
CA TYR A 519 -14.33 -19.66 10.23
C TYR A 519 -12.91 -20.12 10.51
N LEU A 520 -12.60 -20.54 11.75
CA LEU A 520 -11.26 -21.00 12.09
C LEU A 520 -10.91 -22.35 11.45
N CYS A 521 -11.89 -23.25 11.32
CA CYS A 521 -11.73 -24.53 10.62
C CYS A 521 -11.44 -24.33 9.12
N ASP A 522 -12.17 -23.45 8.44
CA ASP A 522 -11.96 -23.20 7.00
C ASP A 522 -10.62 -22.51 6.72
N ASN A 523 -10.05 -21.82 7.72
CA ASN A 523 -8.82 -21.03 7.61
C ASN A 523 -7.62 -21.64 8.35
N SER A 524 -7.69 -22.92 8.76
CA SER A 524 -6.55 -23.64 9.34
C SER A 524 -5.61 -24.23 8.27
N ASP A 525 -6.14 -24.61 7.10
CA ASP A 525 -5.44 -25.44 6.12
C ASP A 525 -4.59 -24.65 5.09
N SER A 526 -4.79 -23.33 5.00
CA SER A 526 -4.11 -22.48 4.02
C SER A 526 -2.75 -21.93 4.48
N GLN A 527 -2.23 -22.39 5.63
CA GLN A 527 -1.05 -21.78 6.27
C GLN A 527 0.12 -22.72 6.60
N GLU A 528 0.04 -24.03 6.34
CA GLU A 528 1.21 -24.93 6.40
C GLU A 528 1.98 -25.05 5.07
N VAL A 529 1.41 -24.57 3.95
CA VAL A 529 2.05 -24.57 2.62
C VAL A 529 2.94 -23.34 2.47
N GLY A 530 4.03 -23.31 3.24
CA GLY A 530 5.00 -22.23 3.25
C GLY A 530 6.12 -22.49 4.23
N LYS A 531 6.64 -23.72 4.24
CA LYS A 531 7.94 -24.05 4.81
C LYS A 531 9.02 -24.00 3.74
#